data_AF-A0A0J9TLC3-F1
#
_entry.id   AF-A0A0J9TLC3-F1
#
_cell.length_a   1.000
_cell.length_b   1.000
_cell.length_c   1.000
_cell.angle_alpha   90.00
_cell.angle_beta   90.00
_cell.angle_gamma   90.00
#
_symmetry.space_group_name_H-M   'P 1'
#
loop_
_entity.id
_entity.type
_entity.pdbx_description
1 polymer ?
#
loop_
_entity_poly.entity_id
_entity_poly.type
_entity_poly.pdbx_seq_one_letter_code
_entity_poly.pdbx_strand_id
1 'polypeptide(L)'
;MDLVSLQYNLPFEHDKKDNKCLLMNILHEFFHYCDKNKSNKHLLEFISEFINKYYKNMKTNYSDIFTECDPKNESQDYCETYNKCKTHFNEDFLLIKDNSEKYLTQKTQYYNSLTTDDSWIDRAMAIFKDFDAFSKNSPTVMSTFVAIILCLFFLYKVYKNII
;
A
#
# COMPACT_ATOMS: atom_id res chain seq x y z
N MET A 1 -0.82 0.50 14.42
CA MET A 1 0.05 1.52 13.79
C MET A 1 -0.69 2.09 12.58
N ASP A 2 -0.32 3.29 12.12
CA ASP A 2 -0.86 3.84 10.86
C ASP A 2 -0.08 3.22 9.69
N LEU A 3 -0.73 2.33 8.93
CA LEU A 3 -0.14 1.69 7.74
C LEU A 3 0.36 2.70 6.71
N VAL A 4 -0.17 3.92 6.74
CA VAL A 4 0.20 5.03 5.86
C VAL A 4 1.65 5.52 6.08
N SER A 5 2.28 5.21 7.22
CA SER A 5 3.66 5.61 7.52
C SER A 5 4.75 4.67 6.98
N LEU A 6 4.36 3.53 6.39
CA LEU A 6 5.30 2.56 5.82
C LEU A 6 5.84 3.04 4.47
N GLN A 7 6.79 3.97 4.48
CA GLN A 7 7.83 3.93 3.45
C GLN A 7 8.46 2.54 3.55
N TYR A 8 8.38 1.75 2.47
CA TYR A 8 8.68 0.30 2.41
C TYR A 8 10.15 -0.10 2.69
N ASN A 9 10.90 0.70 3.45
CA ASN A 9 12.15 0.33 4.09
C ASN A 9 11.87 -0.14 5.53
N LEU A 10 11.23 -1.30 5.68
CA LEU A 10 11.17 -1.94 6.99
C LEU A 10 12.58 -2.45 7.33
N PRO A 11 13.22 -1.96 8.41
CA PRO A 11 14.44 -2.59 8.90
C PRO A 11 14.04 -3.97 9.42
N PHE A 12 14.40 -5.01 8.66
CA PHE A 12 14.33 -6.37 9.17
C PHE A 12 15.21 -6.45 10.42
N GLU A 13 14.65 -6.93 11.51
CA GLU A 13 15.40 -7.20 12.72
C GLU A 13 16.41 -8.31 12.47
N HIS A 14 17.45 -8.39 13.29
CA HIS A 14 18.46 -9.43 13.12
C HIS A 14 17.90 -10.83 13.42
N ASP A 15 16.78 -10.90 14.15
CA ASP A 15 16.08 -12.13 14.54
C ASP A 15 15.03 -12.56 13.50
N LYS A 16 15.08 -13.83 13.09
CA LYS A 16 14.16 -14.39 12.08
C LYS A 16 12.73 -14.54 12.60
N LYS A 17 12.53 -14.84 13.87
CA LYS A 17 11.22 -14.97 14.50
C LYS A 17 10.54 -13.60 14.57
N ASP A 18 11.26 -12.57 14.99
CA ASP A 18 10.70 -11.22 15.13
C ASP A 18 10.28 -10.65 13.77
N ASN A 19 11.06 -10.94 12.72
CA ASN A 19 10.68 -10.62 11.34
C ASN A 19 9.38 -11.31 10.89
N LYS A 20 9.18 -12.58 11.25
CA LYS A 20 7.94 -13.31 10.93
C LYS A 20 6.75 -12.72 11.69
N CYS A 21 6.95 -12.36 12.96
CA CYS A 21 5.94 -11.65 13.75
C CYS A 21 5.55 -10.33 13.10
N LEU A 22 6.53 -9.53 12.68
CA LEU A 22 6.31 -8.26 11.99
C LEU A 22 5.49 -8.45 10.70
N LEU A 23 5.88 -9.40 9.84
CA LEU A 23 5.17 -9.68 8.59
C LEU A 23 3.72 -10.08 8.83
N MET A 24 3.46 -10.95 9.82
CA MET A 24 2.10 -11.37 10.14
C MET A 24 1.26 -10.25 10.76
N ASN A 25 1.86 -9.41 11.59
CA ASN A 25 1.19 -8.24 12.15
C ASN A 25 0.79 -7.24 11.05
N ILE A 26 1.67 -6.99 10.08
CA ILE A 26 1.36 -6.12 8.94
C ILE A 26 0.21 -6.70 8.11
N LEU A 27 0.21 -8.00 7.84
CA LEU A 27 -0.87 -8.65 7.10
C LEU A 27 -2.20 -8.57 7.86
N HIS A 28 -2.16 -8.76 9.18
CA HIS A 28 -3.34 -8.63 10.03
C HIS A 28 -3.88 -7.20 10.06
N GLU A 29 -3.02 -6.19 10.24
CA GLU A 29 -3.42 -4.78 10.21
C GLU A 29 -3.96 -4.37 8.83
N PHE A 30 -3.37 -4.89 7.74
CA PHE A 30 -3.88 -4.70 6.38
C PHE A 30 -5.34 -5.18 6.24
N PHE A 31 -5.64 -6.41 6.64
CA PHE A 31 -7.02 -6.92 6.56
C PHE A 31 -7.99 -6.15 7.44
N HIS A 32 -7.58 -5.85 8.67
CA HIS A 32 -8.39 -5.08 9.59
C HIS A 32 -8.68 -3.66 9.05
N TYR A 33 -7.71 -3.00 8.43
CA TYR A 33 -7.92 -1.73 7.75
C TYR A 33 -8.92 -1.87 6.58
N CYS A 34 -8.79 -2.92 5.77
CA CYS A 34 -9.69 -3.17 4.64
C CYS A 34 -11.14 -3.40 5.10
N ASP A 35 -11.37 -4.21 6.14
CA ASP A 35 -12.74 -4.45 6.63
C ASP A 35 -13.35 -3.18 7.24
N LYS A 36 -12.56 -2.40 8.00
CA LYS A 36 -13.02 -1.11 8.55
C LYS A 36 -13.37 -0.08 7.49
N ASN A 37 -12.71 -0.12 6.34
CA ASN A 37 -12.84 0.87 5.28
C ASN A 37 -13.54 0.32 4.03
N LYS A 38 -14.27 -0.80 4.11
CA LYS A 38 -14.88 -1.47 2.94
C LYS A 38 -15.85 -0.61 2.12
N SER A 39 -16.40 0.45 2.70
CA SER A 39 -17.24 1.43 1.99
C SER A 39 -16.46 2.58 1.35
N ASN A 40 -15.15 2.69 1.60
CA ASN A 40 -14.30 3.73 1.05
C ASN A 40 -13.92 3.38 -0.40
N LYS A 41 -14.30 4.23 -1.34
CA LYS A 41 -14.04 4.05 -2.77
C LYS A 41 -12.54 4.04 -3.13
N HIS A 42 -11.71 4.69 -2.32
CA HIS A 42 -10.26 4.73 -2.51
C HIS A 42 -9.54 3.50 -1.92
N LEU A 43 -10.27 2.58 -1.27
CA LEU A 43 -9.66 1.40 -0.67
C LEU A 43 -9.02 0.47 -1.73
N LEU A 44 -9.52 0.48 -2.96
CA LEU A 44 -8.94 -0.31 -4.05
C LEU A 44 -7.50 0.11 -4.37
N GLU A 45 -7.21 1.40 -4.35
CA GLU A 45 -5.86 1.95 -4.62
C GLU A 45 -4.87 1.46 -3.56
N PHE A 46 -5.27 1.54 -2.30
CA PHE A 46 -4.50 1.03 -1.18
C PHE A 46 -4.27 -0.50 -1.26
N ILE A 47 -5.30 -1.28 -1.60
CA ILE A 47 -5.17 -2.73 -1.79
C ILE A 47 -4.18 -3.02 -2.91
N SER A 48 -4.31 -2.33 -4.05
CA SER A 48 -3.43 -2.50 -5.21
C SER A 48 -1.97 -2.18 -4.87
N GLU A 49 -1.74 -1.09 -4.15
CA GLU A 49 -0.41 -0.68 -3.71
C GLU A 49 0.21 -1.70 -2.75
N PHE A 50 -0.53 -2.12 -1.73
CA PHE A 50 -0.08 -3.15 -0.78
C PHE A 50 0.31 -4.45 -1.50
N ILE A 51 -0.53 -4.94 -2.41
CA ILE A 51 -0.24 -6.18 -3.13
C ILE A 51 0.99 -6.02 -4.02
N ASN A 52 1.04 -4.96 -4.84
CA ASN A 52 2.06 -4.83 -5.87
C ASN A 52 3.43 -4.36 -5.35
N LYS A 53 3.45 -3.49 -4.34
CA LYS A 53 4.70 -2.93 -3.80
C LYS A 53 5.22 -3.66 -2.58
N TYR A 54 4.36 -4.31 -1.80
CA TYR A 54 4.76 -4.94 -0.54
C TYR A 54 4.63 -6.46 -0.56
N TYR A 55 3.41 -6.98 -0.69
CA TYR A 55 3.14 -8.41 -0.51
C TYR A 55 3.92 -9.27 -1.51
N LYS A 56 3.98 -8.86 -2.79
CA LYS A 56 4.77 -9.56 -3.82
C LYS A 56 6.26 -9.62 -3.48
N ASN A 57 6.82 -8.57 -2.88
CA ASN A 57 8.23 -8.54 -2.47
C ASN A 57 8.51 -9.45 -1.28
N MET A 58 7.53 -9.60 -0.37
CA MET A 58 7.64 -10.47 0.81
C MET A 58 7.07 -11.88 0.60
N LYS A 59 6.71 -12.24 -0.64
CA LYS A 59 5.95 -13.45 -0.95
C LYS A 59 6.62 -14.72 -0.43
N THR A 60 7.93 -14.84 -0.58
CA THR A 60 8.68 -16.02 -0.10
C THR A 60 8.60 -16.13 1.41
N ASN A 61 8.80 -15.04 2.15
CA ASN A 61 8.71 -15.03 3.61
C ASN A 61 7.30 -15.38 4.11
N TYR A 62 6.26 -14.88 3.44
CA TYR A 62 4.88 -15.29 3.74
C TYR A 62 4.65 -16.78 3.46
N SER A 63 5.15 -17.30 2.33
CA SER A 63 5.06 -18.72 2.00
C SER A 63 5.69 -19.62 3.07
N ASP A 64 6.85 -19.22 3.59
CA ASP A 64 7.53 -19.94 4.67
C ASP A 64 6.67 -19.96 5.94
N ILE A 65 6.15 -18.80 6.36
CA ILE A 65 5.26 -18.69 7.52
C ILE A 65 4.01 -19.55 7.32
N PHE A 66 3.40 -19.49 6.14
CA PHE A 66 2.16 -20.21 5.87
C PHE A 66 2.33 -21.72 5.88
N THR A 67 3.51 -22.21 5.50
CA THR A 67 3.89 -23.63 5.55
C THR A 67 4.18 -24.05 6.99
N GLU A 68 4.86 -23.21 7.77
CA GLU A 68 5.19 -23.51 9.17
C GLU A 68 3.97 -23.52 10.10
N CYS A 69 2.97 -22.69 9.83
CA CYS A 69 1.78 -22.59 10.66
C CYS A 69 0.67 -23.57 10.27
N ASP A 70 0.85 -24.39 9.22
CA ASP A 70 -0.15 -25.32 8.68
C ASP A 70 0.43 -26.75 8.50
N PRO A 71 -0.05 -27.79 9.22
CA PRO A 71 -1.19 -27.78 10.13
C PRO A 71 -0.82 -27.20 11.52
N LYS A 72 -1.62 -26.22 11.95
CA LYS A 72 -1.59 -25.49 13.24
C LYS A 72 -0.36 -25.70 14.12
N ASN A 73 0.57 -24.75 14.08
CA ASN A 73 1.65 -24.64 15.06
C ASN A 73 1.38 -23.48 16.03
N GLU A 74 0.62 -23.72 17.11
CA GLU A 74 0.26 -22.66 18.08
C GLU A 74 1.43 -22.27 19.01
N SER A 75 2.61 -22.88 18.89
CA SER A 75 3.77 -22.59 19.75
C SER A 75 4.51 -21.30 19.41
N GLN A 76 4.21 -20.68 18.26
CA GLN A 76 4.89 -19.48 17.77
C GLN A 76 3.91 -18.30 17.66
N ASP A 77 4.32 -17.14 18.17
CA ASP A 77 3.48 -15.92 18.23
C ASP A 77 2.97 -15.50 16.84
N TYR A 78 3.81 -15.60 15.80
CA TYR A 78 3.40 -15.29 14.42
C TYR A 78 2.36 -16.28 13.87
N CYS A 79 2.35 -17.53 14.34
CA CYS A 79 1.32 -18.50 13.96
C CYS A 79 -0.02 -18.26 14.69
N GLU A 80 -0.01 -17.63 15.86
CA GLU A 80 -1.24 -17.12 16.48
C GLU A 80 -1.88 -16.04 15.60
N THR A 81 -1.09 -15.06 15.15
CA THR A 81 -1.57 -14.02 14.22
C THR A 81 -2.02 -14.61 12.88
N TYR A 82 -1.31 -15.60 12.35
CA TYR A 82 -1.74 -16.36 11.17
C TYR A 82 -3.14 -16.96 11.37
N ASN A 83 -3.36 -17.64 12.49
CA ASN A 83 -4.65 -18.27 12.77
C ASN A 83 -5.76 -17.22 12.94
N LYS A 84 -5.47 -16.07 13.56
CA LYS A 84 -6.41 -14.94 13.62
C LYS A 84 -6.81 -14.47 12.22
N CYS A 85 -5.83 -14.29 11.32
CA CYS A 85 -6.13 -13.91 9.94
C CYS A 85 -6.97 -14.97 9.22
N LYS A 86 -6.58 -16.24 9.33
CA LYS A 86 -7.30 -17.39 8.74
C LYS A 86 -8.73 -17.48 9.25
N THR A 87 -8.98 -17.18 10.52
CA THR A 87 -10.33 -17.28 11.10
C THR A 87 -11.18 -16.04 10.82
N HIS A 88 -10.68 -14.83 11.07
CA HIS A 88 -11.47 -13.60 10.98
C HIS A 88 -11.58 -13.05 9.55
N PHE A 89 -10.58 -13.28 8.71
CA PHE A 89 -10.52 -12.79 7.34
C PHE A 89 -10.46 -13.94 6.34
N ASN A 90 -11.12 -15.06 6.64
CA ASN A 90 -10.94 -16.34 5.96
C ASN A 90 -10.95 -16.26 4.43
N GLU A 91 -11.94 -15.60 3.83
CA GLU A 91 -12.04 -15.49 2.36
C GLU A 91 -10.83 -14.75 1.76
N ASP A 92 -10.57 -13.54 2.24
CA ASP A 92 -9.47 -12.71 1.76
C ASP A 92 -8.10 -13.34 2.05
N PHE A 93 -7.97 -13.97 3.21
CA PHE A 93 -6.76 -14.69 3.62
C PHE A 93 -6.48 -15.89 2.71
N LEU A 94 -7.48 -16.73 2.43
CA LEU A 94 -7.32 -17.89 1.55
C LEU A 94 -6.99 -17.45 0.12
N LEU A 95 -7.64 -16.40 -0.36
CA LEU A 95 -7.40 -15.86 -1.71
C LEU A 95 -5.99 -15.30 -1.87
N ILE A 96 -5.51 -14.47 -0.93
CA ILE A 96 -4.17 -13.89 -1.02
C ILE A 96 -3.07 -14.96 -0.85
N LYS A 97 -3.32 -15.99 -0.01
CA LYS A 97 -2.44 -17.14 0.21
C LYS A 97 -2.32 -18.00 -1.06
N ASP A 98 -3.45 -18.30 -1.70
CA ASP A 98 -3.51 -19.08 -2.94
C ASP A 98 -2.87 -18.31 -4.10
N ASN A 99 -3.37 -17.11 -4.37
CA ASN A 99 -2.91 -16.29 -5.48
C ASN A 99 -3.24 -14.81 -5.26
N SER A 100 -2.23 -14.02 -4.92
CA SER A 100 -2.36 -12.57 -4.70
C SER A 100 -2.86 -11.79 -5.93
N GLU A 101 -2.63 -12.27 -7.14
CA GLU A 101 -3.13 -11.61 -8.36
C GLU A 101 -4.62 -11.88 -8.58
N LYS A 102 -5.06 -13.11 -8.26
CA LYS A 102 -6.48 -13.47 -8.23
C LYS A 102 -7.21 -12.68 -7.15
N TYR A 103 -6.63 -12.54 -5.96
CA TYR A 103 -7.15 -11.67 -4.90
C TYR A 103 -7.33 -10.23 -5.39
N LEU A 104 -6.29 -9.63 -5.98
CA LEU A 104 -6.36 -8.27 -6.51
C LEU A 104 -7.42 -8.13 -7.61
N THR A 105 -7.48 -9.08 -8.54
CA THR A 105 -8.47 -9.09 -9.63
C THR A 105 -9.90 -9.11 -9.08
N GLN A 106 -10.17 -9.95 -8.08
CA GLN A 106 -11.50 -10.03 -7.46
C GLN A 106 -11.86 -8.73 -6.73
N LYS A 107 -10.91 -8.13 -6.00
CA LYS A 107 -11.15 -6.82 -5.34
C LYS A 107 -11.40 -5.73 -6.38
N THR A 108 -10.65 -5.66 -7.47
CA THR A 108 -10.88 -4.71 -8.57
C THR A 108 -12.28 -4.88 -9.16
N GLN A 109 -12.69 -6.11 -9.47
CA GLN A 109 -14.04 -6.38 -9.99
C GLN A 109 -15.14 -5.94 -9.01
N TYR A 110 -14.98 -6.26 -7.73
CA TYR A 110 -15.90 -5.84 -6.68
C TYR A 110 -16.03 -4.32 -6.61
N TYR A 111 -14.93 -3.58 -6.47
CA TYR A 111 -14.98 -2.12 -6.34
C TYR A 111 -15.47 -1.43 -7.62
N ASN A 112 -15.11 -1.94 -8.81
CA ASN A 112 -15.63 -1.41 -10.06
C ASN A 112 -17.15 -1.64 -10.18
N SER A 113 -17.66 -2.79 -9.70
CA SER A 113 -19.11 -3.06 -9.69
C SER A 113 -19.89 -2.16 -8.73
N LEU A 114 -19.24 -1.68 -7.65
CA LEU A 114 -19.84 -0.71 -6.73
C LEU A 114 -19.94 0.68 -7.33
N THR A 115 -19.22 0.93 -8.42
CA THR A 115 -19.16 2.22 -9.05
C THR A 115 -19.63 2.14 -10.48
N THR A 116 -20.95 2.16 -10.62
CA THR A 116 -21.68 2.21 -11.89
C THR A 116 -21.44 3.48 -12.72
N ASP A 117 -20.40 4.24 -12.42
CA ASP A 117 -20.01 5.47 -13.12
C ASP A 117 -18.50 5.37 -13.37
N ASP A 118 -18.10 4.90 -14.55
CA ASP A 118 -16.70 4.66 -14.92
C ASP A 118 -15.83 5.94 -14.84
N SER A 119 -16.47 7.12 -14.77
CA SER A 119 -15.81 8.43 -14.82
C SER A 119 -14.83 8.72 -13.67
N TRP A 120 -15.06 8.21 -12.45
CA TRP A 120 -14.15 8.45 -11.33
C TRP A 120 -12.94 7.50 -11.34
N ILE A 121 -13.10 6.25 -11.84
CA ILE A 121 -11.99 5.30 -11.99
C ILE A 121 -11.02 5.83 -13.05
N ASP A 122 -11.54 6.26 -14.19
CA ASP A 122 -10.73 6.87 -15.26
C ASP A 122 -10.00 8.11 -14.75
N ARG A 123 -10.66 8.93 -13.93
CA ARG A 123 -10.06 10.11 -13.29
C ARG A 123 -8.97 9.74 -12.28
N ALA A 124 -9.19 8.72 -11.45
CA ALA A 124 -8.19 8.24 -10.49
C ALA A 124 -6.98 7.63 -11.22
N MET A 125 -7.19 6.78 -12.22
CA MET A 125 -6.12 6.21 -13.04
C MET A 125 -5.32 7.29 -13.78
N ALA A 126 -5.97 8.34 -14.28
CA ALA A 126 -5.30 9.49 -14.86
C ALA A 126 -4.41 10.19 -13.82
N ILE A 127 -4.94 10.44 -12.61
CA ILE A 127 -4.18 11.03 -11.50
C ILE A 127 -2.97 10.15 -11.13
N PHE A 128 -3.10 8.82 -11.03
CA PHE A 128 -1.96 7.93 -10.73
C PHE A 128 -0.92 7.90 -11.83
N LYS A 129 -1.34 7.86 -13.10
CA LYS A 129 -0.42 7.93 -14.24
C LYS A 129 0.33 9.25 -14.25
N ASP A 130 -0.36 10.34 -13.94
CA ASP A 130 0.25 11.65 -13.80
C ASP A 130 1.22 11.65 -12.62
N PHE A 131 0.88 11.08 -11.46
CA PHE A 131 1.79 10.96 -10.32
C PHE A 131 3.05 10.16 -10.63
N ASP A 132 2.93 9.02 -11.33
CA ASP A 132 4.09 8.24 -11.76
C ASP A 132 4.97 9.03 -12.73
N ALA A 133 4.38 9.73 -13.70
CA ALA A 133 5.10 10.60 -14.62
C ALA A 133 5.76 11.81 -13.91
N PHE A 134 5.06 12.42 -12.95
CA PHE A 134 5.56 13.51 -12.10
C PHE A 134 6.70 13.04 -11.20
N SER A 135 6.60 11.84 -10.60
CA SER A 135 7.66 11.28 -9.75
C SER A 135 8.95 11.06 -10.54
N LYS A 136 8.81 10.64 -11.80
CA LYS A 136 9.94 10.38 -12.72
C LYS A 136 10.60 11.66 -13.21
N ASN A 137 9.84 12.75 -13.31
CA ASN A 137 10.31 14.09 -13.71
C ASN A 137 10.53 15.04 -12.52
N SER A 138 10.37 14.54 -11.29
CA SER A 138 10.35 15.30 -10.04
C SER A 138 11.54 16.25 -9.84
N PRO A 139 12.80 15.87 -10.14
CA PRO A 139 13.93 16.78 -9.98
C PRO A 139 13.82 18.03 -10.88
N THR A 140 13.36 17.85 -12.12
CA THR A 140 13.23 18.92 -13.11
C THR A 140 12.05 19.82 -12.79
N VAL A 141 10.91 19.24 -12.40
CA VAL A 141 9.71 20.00 -12.02
C VAL A 141 9.96 20.81 -10.75
N MET A 142 10.56 20.21 -9.72
CA MET A 142 10.89 20.90 -8.47
C MET A 142 11.93 22.02 -8.68
N SER A 143 12.93 21.79 -9.54
CA SER A 143 13.91 22.82 -9.93
C SER A 143 13.23 24.01 -10.64
N THR A 144 12.26 23.73 -11.51
CA THR A 144 11.52 24.78 -12.24
C THR A 144 10.63 25.60 -11.30
N PHE A 145 9.95 24.96 -10.34
CA PHE A 145 9.16 25.66 -9.32
C PHE A 145 10.01 26.59 -8.45
N VAL A 146 11.19 26.12 -8.01
CA VAL A 146 12.13 26.94 -7.22
C VAL A 146 12.63 28.13 -8.04
N ALA A 147 12.94 27.94 -9.33
CA ALA A 147 13.36 29.03 -10.21
C ALA A 147 12.27 30.10 -10.39
N ILE A 148 11.00 29.70 -10.55
CA ILE A 148 9.87 30.64 -10.66
C ILE A 148 9.71 31.46 -9.37
N ILE A 149 9.78 30.81 -8.20
CA ILE A 149 9.69 31.50 -6.91
C ILE A 149 10.84 32.52 -6.75
N LEU A 150 12.06 32.14 -7.13
CA LEU A 150 13.21 33.05 -7.09
C LEU A 150 13.04 34.23 -8.04
N CYS A 151 12.57 34.00 -9.28
CA CYS A 151 12.27 35.07 -10.23
C CYS A 151 11.22 36.05 -9.69
N LEU A 152 10.13 35.55 -9.11
CA LEU A 152 9.09 36.39 -8.50
C LEU A 152 9.63 37.18 -7.30
N PHE A 153 10.49 36.59 -6.48
CA PHE A 153 11.15 37.28 -5.37
C PHE A 153 12.04 38.44 -5.86
N PHE A 154 12.84 38.22 -6.90
CA PHE A 154 13.68 39.28 -7.48
C PHE A 154 12.82 40.38 -8.13
N LEU A 155 11.78 40.03 -8.87
CA LEU A 155 10.85 41.00 -9.46
C LEU A 155 10.14 41.83 -8.39
N TYR A 156 9.68 41.20 -7.31
CA TYR A 156 9.08 41.89 -6.17
C TYR A 156 10.07 42.85 -5.50
N LYS A 157 11.32 42.40 -5.30
CA LYS A 157 12.38 43.22 -4.70
C LYS A 157 12.75 44.41 -5.59
N VAL A 158 12.82 44.23 -6.90
CA VAL A 158 13.09 45.31 -7.88
C VAL A 158 11.92 46.30 -7.90
N TYR A 159 10.68 45.81 -7.94
CA TYR A 159 9.48 46.65 -7.87
C TYR A 159 9.46 47.53 -6.62
N LYS A 160 9.77 46.97 -5.45
CA LYS A 160 9.85 47.70 -4.17
C LYS A 160 11.04 48.67 -4.07
N ASN A 161 12.06 48.54 -4.92
CA ASN A 161 13.20 49.47 -4.96
C ASN A 161 13.01 50.60 -5.98
N ILE A 162 12.04 50.47 -6.90
CA ILE A 162 11.72 51.47 -7.93
C ILE A 162 10.59 52.42 -7.47
N ILE A 163 9.70 51.95 -6.59
CA ILE A 163 8.64 52.73 -5.93
C ILE A 163 9.05 53.02 -4.48
#